data_AF-A0A7J5EJZ0-F1
#
_entry.id   AF-A0A7J5EJZ0-F1
#
_cell.length_a   1.000
_cell.length_b   1.000
_cell.length_c   1.000
_cell.angle_alpha   90.00
_cell.angle_beta   90.00
_cell.angle_gamma   90.00
#
_symmetry.space_group_name_H-M   'P 1'
#
loop_
_entity.id
_entity.type
_entity.pdbx_description
1 polymer ?
#
loop_
_entity_poly.entity_id
_entity_poly.type
_entity_poly.pdbx_seq_one_letter_code
_entity_poly.pdbx_strand_id
1 'polypeptide(L)'
;MENDKLSKNIFSLKYPERFSCNVEYYVEGHSVLLVRARDNFSDETLYIIFPWVIYISGALRWNGANFSREDEKCLEVIRRFQLIDELSINNLGHLYHMYMVDTGSFTVISWEATLKTEKPFIEK
;
A
#
# COMPACT_ATOMS: atom_id res chain seq x y z
N MET A 1 -30.33 2.12 -9.96
CA MET A 1 -29.29 2.84 -9.19
C MET A 1 -28.52 1.80 -8.40
N GLU A 2 -27.19 1.98 -8.35
CA GLU A 2 -26.21 1.19 -7.59
C GLU A 2 -26.00 -0.27 -8.04
N ASN A 3 -25.28 -0.45 -9.15
CA ASN A 3 -24.51 -1.66 -9.40
C ASN A 3 -23.05 -1.26 -9.67
N ASP A 4 -22.14 -1.94 -8.98
CA ASP A 4 -20.70 -2.04 -9.22
C ASP A 4 -19.82 -0.80 -9.03
N LYS A 5 -19.74 -0.33 -7.79
CA LYS A 5 -18.42 -0.09 -7.19
C LYS A 5 -18.02 -1.30 -6.37
N LEU A 6 -17.84 -2.45 -7.02
CA LEU A 6 -16.87 -3.43 -6.52
C LEU A 6 -15.57 -2.65 -6.40
N SER A 7 -15.20 -2.30 -5.16
CA SER A 7 -14.03 -1.47 -4.89
C SER A 7 -12.86 -2.06 -5.65
N LYS A 8 -12.08 -1.23 -6.36
CA LYS A 8 -10.81 -1.60 -7.03
C LYS A 8 -9.73 -1.96 -6.00
N ASN A 9 -10.12 -2.71 -4.98
CA ASN A 9 -9.28 -3.13 -3.90
C ASN A 9 -8.39 -4.26 -4.39
N ILE A 10 -7.09 -4.03 -4.42
CA ILE A 10 -6.09 -5.00 -4.90
C ILE A 10 -6.05 -6.27 -4.05
N PHE A 11 -6.61 -6.23 -2.83
CA PHE A 11 -6.69 -7.35 -1.91
C PHE A 11 -8.09 -7.98 -1.81
N SER A 12 -9.05 -7.51 -2.61
CA SER A 12 -10.43 -8.02 -2.65
C SER A 12 -11.10 -8.11 -1.26
N LEU A 13 -10.79 -7.15 -0.38
CA LEU A 13 -11.36 -7.11 0.97
C LEU A 13 -12.88 -6.94 0.93
N LYS A 14 -13.58 -7.66 1.81
CA LYS A 14 -15.01 -7.50 2.02
C LYS A 14 -15.22 -6.32 2.98
N TYR A 15 -15.92 -5.27 2.52
CA TYR A 15 -16.16 -4.05 3.30
C TYR A 15 -14.89 -3.30 3.76
N PRO A 16 -14.00 -2.90 2.83
CA PRO A 16 -12.74 -2.23 3.16
C PRO A 16 -12.91 -0.96 4.00
N GLU A 17 -14.04 -0.27 3.91
CA GLU A 17 -14.37 0.91 4.70
C GLU A 17 -14.44 0.67 6.22
N ARG A 18 -14.62 -0.58 6.64
CA ARG A 18 -14.76 -0.95 8.07
C ARG A 18 -13.44 -1.06 8.81
N PHE A 19 -12.32 -1.16 8.08
CA PHE A 19 -11.02 -1.39 8.68
C PHE A 19 -10.39 -0.10 9.21
N SER A 20 -9.79 -0.15 10.40
CA SER A 20 -8.84 0.85 10.87
C SER A 20 -7.41 0.36 10.62
N CYS A 21 -6.61 1.20 9.98
CA CYS A 21 -5.25 0.88 9.57
C CYS A 21 -4.22 1.62 10.45
N ASN A 22 -3.12 0.95 10.73
CA ASN A 22 -1.98 1.50 11.47
C ASN A 22 -0.67 0.97 10.87
N VAL A 23 0.29 1.85 10.61
CA VAL A 23 1.68 1.48 10.34
C VAL A 23 2.27 0.90 11.63
N GLU A 24 2.64 -0.37 11.62
CA GLU A 24 3.25 -1.06 12.78
C GLU A 24 4.76 -0.83 12.82
N TYR A 25 5.42 -0.86 11.67
CA TYR A 25 6.83 -0.50 11.53
C TYR A 25 7.18 -0.18 10.08
N TYR A 26 8.26 0.58 9.94
CA TYR A 26 8.98 0.79 8.69
C TYR A 26 10.46 0.55 8.98
N VAL A 27 11.09 -0.42 8.29
CA VAL A 27 12.52 -0.68 8.42
C VAL A 27 13.23 -0.01 7.26
N GLU A 28 13.83 1.14 7.50
CA GLU A 28 14.46 1.98 6.46
C GLU A 28 15.56 1.23 5.69
N GLY A 29 16.40 0.44 6.36
CA GLY A 29 17.47 -0.33 5.72
C GLY A 29 17.02 -1.49 4.82
N HIS A 30 15.80 -1.99 5.01
CA HIS A 30 15.20 -3.03 4.18
C HIS A 30 14.07 -2.50 3.29
N SER A 31 13.73 -1.22 3.43
CA SER A 31 12.57 -0.59 2.79
C SER A 31 11.29 -1.41 2.96
N VAL A 32 11.06 -2.03 4.13
CA VAL A 32 9.86 -2.84 4.38
C VAL A 32 8.90 -2.08 5.28
N LEU A 33 7.67 -1.90 4.82
CA LEU A 33 6.56 -1.32 5.58
C LEU A 33 5.55 -2.41 5.93
N LEU A 34 5.16 -2.47 7.21
CA LEU A 34 4.00 -3.26 7.65
C LEU A 34 2.86 -2.35 8.08
N VAL A 35 1.69 -2.60 7.50
CA VAL A 35 0.43 -2.01 7.91
C VAL A 35 -0.44 -3.10 8.53
N ARG A 36 -0.98 -2.83 9.72
CA ARG A 36 -2.04 -3.63 10.33
C ARG A 36 -3.38 -3.00 10.00
N ALA A 37 -4.31 -3.77 9.44
CA ALA A 37 -5.70 -3.40 9.23
C ALA A 37 -6.59 -4.24 10.14
N ARG A 38 -7.36 -3.62 11.03
CA ARG A 38 -8.29 -4.31 11.94
C ARG A 38 -9.72 -3.95 11.57
N ASP A 39 -10.59 -4.93 11.40
CA ASP A 39 -12.02 -4.67 11.23
C ASP A 39 -12.59 -4.09 12.54
N ASN A 40 -13.33 -3.00 12.45
CA ASN A 40 -13.95 -2.37 13.62
C ASN A 40 -15.20 -3.12 14.13
N PHE A 41 -15.75 -4.04 13.33
CA PHE A 41 -16.98 -4.77 13.64
C PHE A 41 -16.77 -6.27 13.88
N SER A 42 -15.54 -6.77 13.72
CA SER A 42 -15.16 -8.14 14.00
C SER A 42 -13.76 -8.21 14.63
N ASP A 43 -13.34 -9.38 15.10
CA ASP A 43 -11.97 -9.58 15.58
C ASP A 43 -10.97 -9.88 14.44
N GLU A 44 -11.38 -9.70 13.18
CA GLU A 44 -10.50 -9.89 12.03
C GLU A 44 -9.37 -8.86 12.02
N THR A 45 -8.14 -9.36 11.88
CA THR A 45 -6.93 -8.54 11.73
C THR A 45 -6.14 -9.04 10.54
N LEU A 46 -5.78 -8.12 9.66
CA LEU A 46 -5.01 -8.35 8.46
C LEU A 46 -3.71 -7.55 8.52
N TYR A 47 -2.70 -8.06 7.82
CA TYR A 47 -1.37 -7.51 7.76
C TYR A 47 -1.00 -7.32 6.30
N ILE A 48 -0.60 -6.10 5.95
CA ILE A 48 -0.24 -5.72 4.59
C ILE A 48 1.23 -5.36 4.60
N ILE A 49 2.00 -6.10 3.80
CA ILE A 49 3.45 -5.96 3.70
C ILE A 49 3.75 -5.30 2.37
N PHE A 50 4.45 -4.16 2.43
CA PHE A 50 5.01 -3.49 1.26
C PHE A 50 6.54 -3.63 1.37
N PRO A 51 7.16 -4.60 0.69
CA PRO A 51 8.60 -4.67 0.58
C PRO A 51 9.10 -3.64 -0.45
N TRP A 52 10.38 -3.26 -0.34
CA TRP A 52 11.02 -2.37 -1.31
C TRP A 52 10.29 -1.04 -1.51
N VAL A 53 9.84 -0.44 -0.42
CA VAL A 53 9.21 0.88 -0.40
C VAL A 53 10.17 1.93 -0.94
N ILE A 54 9.70 2.66 -1.95
CA ILE A 54 10.42 3.75 -2.62
C ILE A 54 9.98 5.08 -2.02
N TYR A 55 8.70 5.17 -1.66
CA TYR A 55 8.09 6.39 -1.15
C TYR A 55 6.98 6.05 -0.16
N ILE A 56 6.90 6.84 0.90
CA ILE A 56 5.80 6.79 1.86
C ILE A 56 5.48 8.22 2.32
N SER A 57 4.19 8.53 2.42
CA SER A 57 3.70 9.82 2.91
C SER A 57 2.32 9.69 3.51
N GLY A 58 1.96 10.65 4.37
CA GLY A 58 0.67 10.72 5.03
C GLY A 58 0.67 10.20 6.47
N ALA A 59 -0.53 9.97 7.00
CA ALA A 59 -0.77 9.60 8.38
C ALA A 59 -0.39 8.14 8.64
N LEU A 60 0.24 7.88 9.80
CA LEU A 60 0.56 6.53 10.25
C LEU A 60 -0.68 5.73 10.68
N ARG A 61 -1.83 6.40 10.85
CA ARG A 61 -3.13 5.82 11.23
C ARG A 61 -4.23 6.43 10.38
N TRP A 62 -5.13 5.61 9.87
CA TRP A 62 -6.28 6.06 9.09
C TRP A 62 -7.43 5.03 9.14
N ASN A 63 -8.59 5.41 8.61
CA ASN A 63 -9.75 4.52 8.46
C ASN A 63 -9.96 4.19 6.99
N GLY A 64 -10.42 2.97 6.72
CA GLY A 64 -10.58 2.41 5.39
C GLY A 64 -9.32 1.69 4.88
N ALA A 65 -9.51 0.48 4.40
CA ALA A 65 -8.52 -0.37 3.76
C ALA A 65 -8.74 -0.43 2.24
N ASN A 66 -9.02 0.72 1.59
CA ASN A 66 -9.29 0.80 0.15
C ASN A 66 -7.99 0.90 -0.66
N PHE A 67 -7.27 -0.22 -0.77
CA PHE A 67 -5.98 -0.27 -1.46
C PHE A 67 -6.18 -0.40 -2.97
N SER A 68 -5.83 0.62 -3.77
CA SER A 68 -5.86 0.53 -5.25
C SER A 68 -4.45 0.52 -5.85
N ARG A 69 -4.35 0.24 -7.14
CA ARG A 69 -3.14 0.37 -7.94
C ARG A 69 -3.31 1.55 -8.91
N GLU A 70 -2.31 2.42 -8.97
CA GLU A 70 -2.35 3.68 -9.73
C GLU A 70 -0.99 3.93 -10.42
N ASP A 71 -0.65 3.09 -11.40
CA ASP A 71 0.69 3.07 -12.02
C ASP A 71 1.13 4.44 -12.57
N GLU A 72 0.25 5.16 -13.25
CA GLU A 72 0.58 6.47 -13.84
C GLU A 72 0.92 7.50 -12.76
N LYS A 73 0.17 7.51 -11.65
CA LYS A 73 0.43 8.42 -10.53
C LYS A 73 1.71 8.05 -9.79
N CYS A 74 2.06 6.76 -9.69
CA CYS A 74 3.35 6.33 -9.16
C CYS A 74 4.50 7.01 -9.95
N LEU A 75 4.43 6.96 -11.28
CA LEU A 75 5.45 7.53 -12.16
C LEU A 75 5.56 9.06 -11.99
N GLU A 76 4.43 9.75 -11.84
CA GLU A 76 4.42 11.20 -11.59
C GLU A 76 5.14 11.55 -10.27
N VAL A 77 4.86 10.82 -9.19
CA VAL A 77 5.51 11.02 -7.88
C VAL A 77 7.01 10.74 -7.98
N ILE A 78 7.40 9.61 -8.58
CA ILE A 78 8.81 9.24 -8.75
C ILE A 78 9.58 10.33 -9.53
N ARG A 79 9.01 10.81 -10.65
CA ARG A 79 9.61 11.88 -11.45
C ARG A 79 9.70 13.19 -10.66
N ARG A 80 8.62 13.57 -9.98
CA ARG A 80 8.53 14.82 -9.23
C ARG A 80 9.59 14.92 -8.12
N PHE A 81 9.82 13.81 -7.43
CA PHE A 81 10.77 13.76 -6.31
C PHE A 81 12.14 13.22 -6.71
N GLN A 82 12.38 12.94 -8.00
CA GLN A 82 13.64 12.38 -8.51
C GLN A 82 14.10 11.16 -7.70
N LEU A 83 13.15 10.29 -7.32
CA LEU A 83 13.42 9.15 -6.42
C LEU A 83 14.24 8.05 -7.10
N ILE A 84 14.23 8.03 -8.43
CA ILE A 84 14.88 7.04 -9.28
C ILE A 84 15.37 7.75 -10.55
N ASP A 85 16.53 7.35 -11.07
CA ASP A 85 17.06 7.84 -12.35
C ASP A 85 16.11 7.55 -13.53
N GLU A 86 16.01 8.48 -14.48
CA GLU A 86 15.11 8.37 -15.65
C GLU A 86 15.34 7.11 -16.50
N LEU A 87 16.60 6.67 -16.63
CA LEU A 87 16.94 5.43 -17.33
C LEU A 87 16.35 4.18 -16.66
N SER A 88 16.24 4.21 -15.33
CA SER A 88 15.58 3.16 -14.57
C SER A 88 14.06 3.28 -14.74
N ILE A 89 13.47 4.48 -14.67
CA ILE A 89 12.01 4.68 -14.80
C ILE A 89 11.44 4.05 -16.09
N ASN A 90 12.13 4.22 -17.22
CA ASN A 90 11.68 3.68 -18.52
C ASN A 90 11.77 2.15 -18.60
N ASN A 91 12.61 1.50 -17.79
CA ASN A 91 12.68 0.05 -17.65
C ASN A 91 11.71 -0.49 -16.57
N LEU A 92 11.36 0.33 -15.58
CA LEU A 92 10.57 -0.05 -14.42
C LEU A 92 9.07 -0.21 -14.71
N GLY A 93 8.53 0.57 -15.64
CA GLY A 93 7.10 0.52 -16.00
C GLY A 93 6.61 -0.84 -16.52
N HIS A 94 7.53 -1.72 -16.93
CA HIS A 94 7.21 -3.06 -17.46
C HIS A 94 7.57 -4.22 -16.54
N LEU A 95 8.45 -4.02 -15.55
CA LEU A 95 8.99 -5.10 -14.73
C LEU A 95 8.42 -5.16 -13.32
N TYR A 96 7.81 -4.07 -12.84
CA TYR A 96 7.35 -4.01 -11.46
C TYR A 96 5.95 -3.41 -11.37
N HIS A 97 5.07 -4.09 -10.66
CA HIS A 97 3.75 -3.56 -10.33
C HIS A 97 3.93 -2.49 -9.25
N MET A 98 3.83 -1.21 -9.62
CA MET A 98 3.93 -0.15 -8.63
C MET A 98 2.59 0.02 -7.94
N TYR A 99 2.55 -0.23 -6.65
CA TYR A 99 1.34 -0.05 -5.86
C TYR A 99 1.36 1.34 -5.24
N MET A 100 0.58 2.27 -5.78
CA MET A 100 0.20 3.47 -5.05
C MET A 100 -1.15 3.27 -4.39
N VAL A 101 -1.08 3.12 -3.08
CA VAL A 101 -2.26 3.06 -2.23
C VAL A 101 -2.53 4.47 -1.77
N ASP A 102 -3.51 5.13 -2.36
CA ASP A 102 -3.98 6.43 -1.87
C ASP A 102 -5.32 6.24 -1.15
N THR A 103 -5.29 6.20 0.18
CA THR A 103 -6.52 6.22 1.00
C THR A 103 -7.02 7.64 1.27
N GLY A 104 -6.46 8.65 0.60
CA GLY A 104 -6.64 10.08 0.85
C GLY A 104 -5.83 10.60 2.04
N SER A 105 -5.37 9.70 2.92
CA SER A 105 -4.58 10.03 4.12
C SER A 105 -3.23 9.34 4.17
N PHE A 106 -2.97 8.37 3.29
CA PHE A 106 -1.74 7.60 3.25
C PHE A 106 -1.41 7.27 1.80
N THR A 107 -0.12 7.38 1.46
CA THR A 107 0.45 7.04 0.17
C THR A 107 1.69 6.20 0.39
N VAL A 108 1.77 5.03 -0.23
CA VAL A 108 2.99 4.23 -0.33
C VAL A 108 3.24 3.91 -1.79
N ILE A 109 4.51 3.87 -2.21
CA ILE A 109 4.93 3.32 -3.49
C ILE A 109 5.90 2.17 -3.18
N SER A 110 5.54 0.98 -3.63
CA SER A 110 6.35 -0.23 -3.50
C SER A 110 6.21 -1.10 -4.74
N TRP A 111 7.18 -2.00 -4.94
CA TRP A 111 7.15 -2.98 -6.04
C TRP A 111 6.13 -4.10 -5.85
N GLU A 112 5.78 -4.37 -4.60
CA GLU A 112 4.85 -5.43 -4.25
C GLU A 112 4.00 -5.00 -3.07
N ALA A 113 2.86 -5.65 -2.94
CA ALA A 113 2.01 -5.55 -1.77
C ALA A 113 1.39 -6.92 -1.49
N THR A 114 1.57 -7.43 -0.28
CA THR A 114 1.08 -8.76 0.10
C THR A 114 0.17 -8.68 1.32
N LEU A 115 -1.00 -9.31 1.23
CA LEU A 115 -1.92 -9.49 2.36
C LEU A 115 -1.60 -10.79 3.12
N LYS A 116 -1.63 -10.73 4.46
CA LYS A 116 -1.50 -11.86 5.38
C LYS A 116 -2.56 -11.77 6.47
N THR A 117 -3.05 -12.90 6.94
CA THR A 117 -3.97 -13.01 8.09
C THR A 117 -3.24 -13.17 9.42
N GLU A 118 -1.98 -13.58 9.37
CA GLU A 118 -1.10 -13.74 10.54
C GLU A 118 -0.02 -12.66 10.55
N LYS A 119 0.41 -12.27 11.75
CA LYS A 119 1.47 -11.27 11.89
C LYS A 119 2.78 -11.84 11.35
N PRO A 120 3.40 -11.24 10.32
CA PRO A 120 4.65 -11.73 9.79
C PRO A 120 5.77 -11.58 10.82
N PHE A 121 6.68 -12.55 10.85
CA PHE A 121 7.97 -12.41 11.51
C PHE A 121 8.87 -11.57 10.62
N ILE A 122 9.30 -10.41 11.11
CA ILE A 122 10.29 -9.56 10.43
C ILE A 122 11.46 -9.38 11.38
N GLU A 123 12.62 -9.88 10.96
CA GLU A 123 13.89 -9.69 11.65
C GLU A 123 14.20 -8.18 11.67
N LYS A 124 14.53 -7.68 12.87
CA LYS A 124 14.82 -6.26 13.12
C LYS A 124 16.31 -5.98 13.00
#